data_AF-A0A436EQL0-F1
#
_entry.id   AF-A0A436EQL0-F1
#
_cell.length_a   1.000
_cell.length_b   1.000
_cell.length_c   1.000
_cell.angle_alpha   90.00
_cell.angle_beta   90.00
_cell.angle_gamma   90.00
#
_symmetry.space_group_name_H-M   'P 1'
#
loop_
_entity.id
_entity.type
_entity.pdbx_description
1 polymer ?
#
loop_
_entity_poly.entity_id
_entity_poly.type
_entity_poly.pdbx_seq_one_letter_code
_entity_poly.pdbx_strand_id
1 'polypeptide(L)'
;MSAATLRSANAVQPAGRLLFSLFAIGAMAMLTAPAFAHDATPTAAKPQGWSYPFACCANYDCRTTHTGEVLEKPEGYVIAGTGEIVPMTDKRVKDSPDGEFHWCAHQAGLDAGKTICLFVPPRSY
;
A
#
# COMPACT_ATOMS: atom_id res chain seq x y z
N MET A 1 68.01 33.67 21.49
CA MET A 1 66.55 33.89 21.42
C MET A 1 66.08 33.43 20.05
N SER A 2 65.39 32.29 19.95
CA SER A 2 64.79 31.81 18.70
C SER A 2 63.29 31.66 18.93
N ALA A 3 62.50 32.47 18.24
CA ALA A 3 61.05 32.43 18.29
C ALA A 3 60.55 31.33 17.35
N ALA A 4 60.00 30.25 17.91
CA ALA A 4 59.31 29.23 17.14
C ALA A 4 57.93 29.74 16.72
N THR A 5 57.69 29.84 15.41
CA THR A 5 56.39 30.20 14.84
C THR A 5 55.49 28.96 14.85
N LEU A 6 54.47 28.95 15.73
CA LEU A 6 53.44 27.91 15.74
C LEU A 6 52.48 28.14 14.56
N ARG A 7 52.59 27.32 13.52
CA ARG A 7 51.61 27.27 12.44
C ARG A 7 50.37 26.52 12.92
N SER A 8 49.23 27.21 12.94
CA SER A 8 47.92 26.62 13.20
C SER A 8 47.52 25.72 12.02
N ALA A 9 47.36 24.43 12.27
CA ALA A 9 46.82 23.49 11.29
C ALA A 9 45.30 23.63 11.25
N ASN A 10 44.78 24.42 10.30
CA ASN A 10 43.37 24.33 9.96
C ASN A 10 43.12 22.91 9.42
N ALA A 11 42.32 22.13 10.14
CA ALA A 11 41.88 20.81 9.70
C ALA A 11 41.05 20.98 8.41
N VAL A 12 41.68 20.72 7.27
CA VAL A 12 40.97 20.58 5.99
C VAL A 12 40.08 19.36 6.15
N GLN A 13 38.78 19.56 6.39
CA GLN A 13 37.82 18.46 6.29
C GLN A 13 37.92 17.93 4.87
N PRO A 14 38.35 16.67 4.64
CA PRO A 14 38.45 16.15 3.30
C PRO A 14 37.03 16.11 2.74
N ALA A 15 36.82 16.71 1.58
CA ALA A 15 35.52 16.73 0.90
C ALA A 15 34.85 15.33 0.85
N GLY A 16 35.66 14.26 0.84
CA GLY A 16 35.20 12.88 1.00
C GLY A 16 34.35 12.61 2.25
N ARG A 17 34.71 13.12 3.44
CA ARG A 17 33.91 12.93 4.67
C ARG A 17 32.53 13.59 4.57
N LEU A 18 32.46 14.78 3.97
CA LEU A 18 31.20 15.48 3.73
C LEU A 18 30.33 14.74 2.70
N LEU A 19 30.94 14.24 1.61
CA LEU A 19 30.25 13.46 0.59
C LEU A 19 29.70 12.13 1.14
N PHE A 20 30.47 11.41 1.97
CA PHE A 20 30.00 10.18 2.62
C PHE A 20 28.82 10.42 3.57
N SER A 21 28.87 11.50 4.36
CA SER A 21 27.76 11.86 5.26
C SER A 21 26.48 12.22 4.49
N LEU A 22 26.60 12.96 3.38
CA LEU A 22 25.45 13.28 2.53
C LEU A 22 24.85 12.03 1.88
N PHE A 23 25.69 11.09 1.44
CA PHE A 23 25.24 9.81 0.89
C PHE A 23 24.52 8.96 1.94
N ALA A 24 25.05 8.90 3.16
CA ALA A 24 24.44 8.15 4.27
C ALA A 24 23.08 8.74 4.67
N ILE A 25 22.96 10.07 4.75
CA ILE A 25 21.69 10.75 5.05
C ILE A 25 20.66 10.49 3.93
N GLY A 26 21.09 10.59 2.66
CA GLY A 26 20.23 10.29 1.51
C GLY A 26 19.71 8.86 1.51
N ALA A 27 20.58 7.87 1.79
CA ALA A 27 20.20 6.47 1.89
C ALA A 27 19.23 6.22 3.07
N MET A 28 19.48 6.83 4.23
CA MET A 28 18.61 6.69 5.40
C MET A 28 17.20 7.26 5.16
N ALA A 29 17.11 8.39 4.45
CA ALA A 29 15.82 9.01 4.09
C ALA A 29 14.98 8.13 3.15
N MET A 30 15.62 7.38 2.23
CA MET A 30 14.91 6.44 1.36
C MET A 30 14.35 5.23 2.12
N LEU A 31 15.05 4.78 3.17
CA LEU A 31 14.62 3.65 4.02
C LEU A 31 13.39 3.99 4.89
N THR A 32 13.09 5.27 5.09
CA THR A 32 11.95 5.73 5.90
C THR A 32 10.72 6.12 5.08
N ALA A 33 10.73 5.89 3.76
CA ALA A 33 9.56 6.18 2.94
C ALA A 33 8.37 5.29 3.36
N PRO A 34 7.15 5.85 3.48
CA PRO A 34 5.95 5.06 3.77
C PRO A 34 5.71 4.01 2.67
N ALA A 35 5.49 2.77 3.07
CA ALA A 35 5.19 1.67 2.16
C ALA A 35 3.67 1.61 1.91
N PHE A 36 3.22 2.05 0.74
CA PHE A 36 1.80 2.07 0.34
C PHE A 36 1.35 0.83 -0.43
N ALA A 37 2.21 -0.18 -0.59
CA ALA A 37 1.91 -1.33 -1.44
C ALA A 37 0.72 -2.19 -0.95
N HIS A 38 0.18 -1.92 0.24
CA HIS A 38 -0.92 -2.68 0.86
C HIS A 38 -2.16 -1.83 1.13
N ASP A 39 -2.17 -0.59 0.66
CA ASP A 39 -3.28 0.34 0.83
C ASP A 39 -4.06 0.47 -0.48
N ALA A 40 -5.34 0.81 -0.36
CA ALA A 40 -6.09 1.34 -1.48
C ALA A 40 -5.50 2.69 -1.87
N THR A 41 -5.22 2.86 -3.16
CA THR A 41 -4.64 4.09 -3.70
C THR A 41 -5.62 5.26 -3.57
N PRO A 42 -5.13 6.51 -3.55
CA PRO A 42 -5.98 7.69 -3.56
C PRO A 42 -7.06 7.69 -4.63
N THR A 43 -8.27 8.10 -4.23
CA THR A 43 -9.42 8.34 -5.11
C THR A 43 -9.99 9.73 -4.83
N ALA A 44 -10.99 10.16 -5.61
CA ALA A 44 -11.69 11.42 -5.33
C ALA A 44 -12.39 11.41 -3.96
N ALA A 45 -12.97 10.26 -3.56
CA ALA A 45 -13.65 10.10 -2.27
C ALA A 45 -12.66 9.89 -1.10
N LYS A 46 -11.48 9.33 -1.38
CA LYS A 46 -10.38 9.15 -0.41
C LYS A 46 -9.07 9.71 -0.98
N PRO A 47 -8.84 11.03 -0.90
CA PRO A 47 -7.67 11.68 -1.52
C PRO A 47 -6.31 11.24 -0.95
N GLN A 48 -6.30 10.57 0.20
CA GLN A 48 -5.09 10.02 0.81
C GLN A 48 -5.04 8.49 0.74
N GLY A 49 -5.97 7.87 0.00
CA GLY A 49 -6.17 6.43 0.03
C GLY A 49 -6.75 5.95 1.37
N TRP A 50 -6.70 4.65 1.59
CA TRP A 50 -7.10 4.03 2.85
C TRP A 50 -6.51 2.62 2.99
N SER A 51 -6.35 2.15 4.22
CA SER A 51 -5.80 0.82 4.49
C SER A 51 -6.89 -0.24 4.60
N TYR A 52 -6.69 -1.38 3.95
CA TYR A 52 -7.57 -2.53 4.14
C TYR A 52 -7.46 -3.07 5.58
N PRO A 53 -8.57 -3.45 6.22
CA PRO A 53 -8.54 -4.13 7.52
C PRO A 53 -7.67 -5.39 7.46
N PHE A 54 -6.87 -5.63 8.51
CA PHE A 54 -5.99 -6.79 8.59
C PHE A 54 -6.72 -8.13 8.39
N ALA A 55 -7.96 -8.23 8.88
CA ALA A 55 -8.81 -9.41 8.72
C ALA A 55 -9.19 -9.71 7.25
N CYS A 56 -9.07 -8.74 6.34
CA CYS A 56 -9.40 -8.89 4.93
C CYS A 56 -8.17 -9.01 4.03
N CYS A 57 -7.07 -8.36 4.38
CA CYS A 57 -5.90 -8.24 3.51
C CYS A 57 -4.88 -9.36 3.67
N ALA A 58 -4.81 -9.99 4.86
CA ALA A 58 -3.87 -11.06 5.19
C ALA A 58 -2.43 -10.79 4.67
N ASN A 59 -2.04 -9.52 4.68
CA ASN A 59 -0.80 -8.88 4.20
C ASN A 59 -0.66 -8.53 2.71
N TYR A 60 -1.31 -9.17 1.73
CA TYR A 60 -1.08 -8.83 0.29
C TYR A 60 -2.24 -9.15 -0.67
N ASP A 61 -3.42 -9.53 -0.16
CA ASP A 61 -4.44 -10.17 -0.99
C ASP A 61 -5.46 -9.21 -1.62
N CYS A 62 -5.45 -7.91 -1.26
CA CYS A 62 -6.46 -6.92 -1.65
C CYS A 62 -6.01 -5.97 -2.77
N ARG A 63 -6.93 -5.65 -3.69
CA ARG A 63 -6.76 -4.58 -4.69
C ARG A 63 -8.09 -4.00 -5.16
N THR A 64 -8.03 -2.78 -5.71
CA THR A 64 -9.14 -2.22 -6.50
C THR A 64 -9.39 -3.11 -7.72
N THR A 65 -10.67 -3.38 -7.97
CA THR A 65 -11.09 -4.19 -9.11
C THR A 65 -11.07 -3.39 -10.41
N HIS A 66 -10.97 -4.05 -11.55
CA HIS A 66 -11.22 -3.42 -12.84
C HIS A 66 -12.69 -3.60 -13.25
N THR A 67 -13.17 -2.77 -14.18
CA THR A 67 -14.53 -2.88 -14.72
C THR A 67 -14.82 -4.30 -15.18
N GLY A 68 -15.96 -4.85 -14.75
CA GLY A 68 -16.42 -6.19 -15.12
C GLY A 68 -15.78 -7.35 -14.35
N GLU A 69 -14.81 -7.10 -13.47
CA GLU A 69 -14.22 -8.13 -12.61
C GLU A 69 -15.20 -8.64 -11.55
N VAL A 70 -16.01 -7.72 -11.02
CA VAL A 70 -17.12 -8.00 -10.11
C VAL A 70 -18.41 -7.57 -10.78
N LEU A 71 -19.33 -8.51 -10.92
CA LEU A 71 -20.63 -8.28 -11.52
C LEU A 71 -21.70 -8.39 -10.45
N GLU A 72 -22.37 -7.28 -10.15
CA GLU A 72 -23.53 -7.30 -9.27
C GLU A 72 -24.74 -7.90 -9.98
N LYS A 73 -25.34 -8.93 -9.38
CA LYS A 73 -26.49 -9.67 -9.91
C LYS A 73 -27.51 -9.97 -8.81
N PRO A 74 -28.75 -10.38 -9.15
CA PRO A 74 -29.76 -10.74 -8.14
C PRO A 74 -29.30 -11.81 -7.14
N GLU A 75 -28.47 -12.75 -7.58
CA GLU A 75 -27.91 -13.83 -6.77
C GLU A 75 -26.73 -13.41 -5.86
N GLY A 76 -26.12 -12.24 -6.11
CA GLY A 76 -24.94 -11.78 -5.39
C GLY A 76 -23.94 -11.04 -6.26
N TYR A 77 -22.72 -10.92 -5.76
CA TYR A 77 -21.57 -10.41 -6.52
C TYR A 77 -20.84 -11.57 -7.17
N VAL A 78 -20.84 -11.61 -8.50
CA VAL A 78 -20.16 -12.65 -9.27
C VAL A 78 -18.76 -12.18 -9.62
N ILE A 79 -17.76 -12.95 -9.19
CA ILE A 79 -16.36 -12.73 -9.55
C ILE A 79 -16.13 -13.35 -10.94
N ALA A 80 -15.90 -12.52 -11.96
CA ALA A 80 -15.86 -12.97 -13.35
C ALA A 80 -14.75 -14.00 -13.63
N GLY A 81 -13.59 -13.84 -13.00
CA GLY A 81 -12.43 -14.71 -13.22
C GLY A 81 -12.57 -16.12 -12.62
N THR A 82 -13.36 -16.28 -11.56
CA THR A 82 -13.49 -17.55 -10.82
C THR A 82 -14.88 -18.16 -10.88
N GLY A 83 -15.89 -17.37 -11.25
CA GLY A 83 -17.30 -17.76 -11.18
C GLY A 83 -17.84 -17.82 -9.75
N GLU A 84 -17.06 -17.43 -8.73
CA GLU A 84 -17.55 -17.37 -7.35
C GLU A 84 -18.71 -16.38 -7.26
N ILE A 85 -19.80 -16.80 -6.62
CA ILE A 85 -20.91 -15.93 -6.25
C ILE A 85 -20.76 -15.64 -4.75
N VAL A 86 -20.51 -14.37 -4.42
CA VAL A 86 -20.50 -13.88 -3.03
C VAL A 86 -21.88 -13.28 -2.74
N PRO A 87 -22.73 -13.91 -1.90
CA PRO A 87 -24.05 -13.37 -1.59
C PRO A 87 -23.96 -11.95 -1.01
N MET A 88 -24.94 -11.09 -1.31
CA MET A 88 -24.95 -9.71 -0.79
C MET A 88 -24.99 -9.64 0.75
N THR A 89 -25.50 -10.68 1.40
CA THR A 89 -25.57 -10.83 2.86
C THR A 89 -24.36 -11.54 3.47
N ASP A 90 -23.38 -11.94 2.64
CA ASP A 90 -22.17 -12.61 3.11
C ASP A 90 -21.36 -11.66 4.00
N LYS A 91 -20.90 -12.14 5.16
CA LYS A 91 -20.07 -11.38 6.09
C LYS A 91 -18.75 -10.88 5.49
N ARG A 92 -18.32 -11.44 4.36
CA ARG A 92 -17.14 -11.01 3.60
C ARG A 92 -17.39 -9.73 2.81
N VAL A 93 -18.66 -9.39 2.54
CA VAL A 93 -19.05 -8.12 1.93
C VAL A 93 -18.84 -6.99 2.95
N LYS A 94 -18.23 -5.89 2.50
CA LYS A 94 -17.90 -4.70 3.28
C LYS A 94 -18.26 -3.45 2.48
N ASP A 95 -18.59 -2.36 3.16
CA ASP A 95 -18.72 -1.07 2.49
C ASP A 95 -17.33 -0.53 2.12
N SER A 96 -17.18 -0.11 0.87
CA SER A 96 -15.95 0.54 0.43
C SER A 96 -15.94 2.01 0.85
N PRO A 97 -14.92 2.47 1.60
CA PRO A 97 -14.84 3.85 2.04
C PRO A 97 -14.69 4.87 0.91
N ASP A 98 -14.17 4.45 -0.25
CA ASP A 98 -13.97 5.29 -1.42
C ASP A 98 -15.04 5.12 -2.50
N GLY A 99 -16.04 4.27 -2.26
CA GLY A 99 -17.10 4.02 -3.23
C GLY A 99 -16.68 3.21 -4.45
N GLU A 100 -15.49 2.61 -4.45
CA GLU A 100 -15.03 1.70 -5.50
C GLU A 100 -15.19 0.23 -5.08
N PHE A 101 -15.10 -0.69 -6.03
CA PHE A 101 -15.04 -2.12 -5.70
C PHE A 101 -13.59 -2.54 -5.40
N HIS A 102 -13.38 -3.23 -4.29
CA HIS A 102 -12.09 -3.86 -3.96
C HIS A 102 -12.27 -5.33 -3.63
N TRP A 103 -11.42 -6.15 -4.21
CA TRP A 103 -11.48 -7.59 -4.06
C TRP A 103 -10.22 -8.09 -3.36
N CYS A 104 -10.43 -8.80 -2.26
CA CYS A 104 -9.39 -9.48 -1.52
C CYS A 104 -9.54 -10.98 -1.73
N ALA A 105 -8.54 -11.62 -2.33
CA ALA A 105 -8.57 -13.04 -2.62
C ALA A 105 -7.20 -13.67 -2.47
N HIS A 106 -7.18 -14.95 -2.09
CA HIS A 106 -5.93 -15.70 -2.01
C HIS A 106 -5.22 -15.71 -3.36
N GLN A 107 -3.96 -15.26 -3.41
CA GLN A 107 -3.23 -15.14 -4.68
C GLN A 107 -2.56 -16.44 -5.16
N ALA A 108 -2.39 -17.43 -4.27
CA ALA A 108 -1.69 -18.67 -4.57
C ALA A 108 -2.22 -19.85 -3.75
N GLY A 109 -1.80 -21.06 -4.13
CA GLY A 109 -2.18 -22.30 -3.45
C GLY A 109 -3.51 -22.87 -3.94
N LEU A 110 -4.04 -23.85 -3.19
CA LEU A 110 -5.27 -24.57 -3.56
C LEU A 110 -6.53 -23.69 -3.48
N ASP A 111 -6.49 -22.64 -2.66
CA ASP A 111 -7.59 -21.67 -2.52
C ASP A 111 -7.38 -20.43 -3.41
N ALA A 112 -6.45 -20.45 -4.38
CA ALA A 112 -6.20 -19.30 -5.26
C ALA A 112 -7.50 -18.81 -5.94
N GLY A 113 -7.74 -17.50 -5.87
CA GLY A 113 -8.95 -16.85 -6.39
C GLY A 113 -10.17 -16.92 -5.46
N LYS A 114 -10.09 -17.59 -4.30
CA LYS A 114 -11.19 -17.59 -3.34
C LYS A 114 -11.24 -16.28 -2.56
N THR A 115 -12.44 -15.70 -2.49
CA THR A 115 -12.67 -14.40 -1.85
C THR A 115 -12.51 -14.46 -0.33
N ILE A 116 -11.67 -13.57 0.19
CA ILE A 116 -11.48 -13.28 1.62
C ILE A 116 -12.47 -12.18 2.05
N CYS A 117 -12.45 -11.04 1.35
CA CYS A 117 -13.39 -9.94 1.52
C CYS A 117 -13.69 -9.30 0.16
N LEU A 118 -14.87 -8.69 0.07
CA LEU A 118 -15.29 -7.90 -1.09
C LEU A 118 -15.82 -6.55 -0.58
N PHE A 119 -15.10 -5.47 -0.84
CA PHE A 119 -15.56 -4.12 -0.57
C PHE A 119 -16.38 -3.64 -1.77
N VAL A 120 -17.59 -3.17 -1.49
CA VAL A 120 -18.55 -2.73 -2.50
C VAL A 120 -18.96 -1.29 -2.24
N PRO A 121 -19.30 -0.50 -3.27
CA PRO A 121 -19.79 0.85 -3.08
C PRO A 121 -21.02 0.85 -2.15
N PRO A 122 -21.07 1.69 -1.10
CA PRO A 122 -22.19 1.72 -0.18
C PRO A 122 -23.47 2.15 -0.91
N ARG A 123 -24.60 1.52 -0.58
CA ARG A 123 -25.90 1.78 -1.24
C ARG A 123 -26.59 3.05 -0.78
N SER A 124 -26.13 3.65 0.30
CA SER A 124 -26.61 4.93 0.84
C SER A 124 -25.40 5.75 1.29
N TYR A 125 -25.37 7.02 0.91
CA TYR A 125 -24.44 8.02 1.40
C TYR A 125 -25.12 8.92 2.44
#